data_AF-A0AAP9DTD2-F1
#
_entry.id   AF-A0AAP9DTD2-F1
#
_cell.length_a   1.000
_cell.length_b   1.000
_cell.length_c   1.000
_cell.angle_alpha   90.00
_cell.angle_beta   90.00
_cell.angle_gamma   90.00
#
_symmetry.space_group_name_H-M   'P 1'
#
loop_
_entity.id
_entity.type
_entity.pdbx_description
1 polymer ?
#
loop_
_entity_poly.entity_id
_entity_poly.type
_entity_poly.pdbx_seq_one_letter_code
_entity_poly.pdbx_strand_id
1 'polypeptide(L)'
;MKPNMLFIGSKQIDYVQYDEASGQLYIHYATGRTDAYCSVSPHWYEQLLHSENRYDDVVQLTARSRSESNDQRAVSVDRRS
;
A
#
# COMPACT_ATOMS: atom_id res chain seq x y z
N MET A 1 15.39 -13.30 -4.72
CA MET A 1 14.39 -12.33 -5.21
C MET A 1 14.80 -10.96 -4.70
N LYS A 2 14.78 -9.93 -5.55
CA LYS A 2 15.27 -8.60 -5.19
C LYS A 2 14.12 -7.81 -4.56
N PRO A 3 14.26 -7.27 -3.34
CA PRO A 3 13.27 -6.33 -2.83
C PRO A 3 13.32 -5.07 -3.71
N ASN A 4 12.20 -4.71 -4.32
CA ASN A 4 12.13 -3.51 -5.13
C ASN A 4 11.88 -2.32 -4.20
N MET A 5 12.96 -1.62 -3.83
CA MET A 5 12.89 -0.42 -3.01
C MET A 5 12.89 0.81 -3.89
N LEU A 6 11.91 1.68 -3.69
CA LEU A 6 11.75 2.93 -4.43
C LEU A 6 11.69 4.10 -3.46
N PHE A 7 12.69 4.98 -3.55
CA PHE A 7 12.72 6.21 -2.77
C PHE A 7 11.76 7.23 -3.39
N ILE A 8 10.78 7.67 -2.60
CA ILE A 8 9.83 8.70 -3.03
C ILE A 8 10.46 10.08 -2.82
N GLY A 9 11.35 10.22 -1.82
CA GLY A 9 12.04 11.48 -1.54
C GLY A 9 11.08 12.61 -1.14
N SER A 10 9.94 12.27 -0.55
CA SER A 10 8.91 13.23 -0.15
C SER A 10 8.99 13.50 1.35
N LYS A 11 8.47 14.66 1.79
CA LYS A 11 8.45 15.04 3.22
C LYS A 11 7.63 14.08 4.10
N GLN A 12 6.73 13.30 3.49
CA GLN A 12 5.82 12.40 4.19
C GLN A 12 6.20 10.93 4.02
N ILE A 13 6.83 10.56 2.90
CA ILE A 13 7.19 9.18 2.55
C ILE A 13 8.66 9.15 2.16
N ASP A 14 9.46 8.38 2.90
CA ASP A 14 10.88 8.20 2.60
C ASP A 14 11.05 7.26 1.41
N TYR A 15 10.56 6.03 1.55
CA TYR A 15 10.64 4.99 0.55
C TYR A 15 9.48 4.02 0.64
N VAL A 16 9.25 3.33 -0.47
CA VAL A 16 8.35 2.18 -0.54
C VAL A 16 9.17 0.94 -0.90
N GLN A 17 8.74 -0.21 -0.41
CA GLN A 17 9.34 -1.49 -0.68
C GLN A 17 8.27 -2.44 -1.17
N TYR A 18 8.43 -2.95 -2.39
CA TYR A 18 7.53 -3.93 -2.97
C TYR A 18 8.16 -5.33 -2.92
N ASP A 19 7.40 -6.26 -2.34
CA ASP A 19 7.68 -7.68 -2.34
C ASP A 19 6.84 -8.37 -3.41
N GLU A 20 7.49 -8.71 -4.52
CA GLU A 20 6.88 -9.44 -5.63
C GLU A 20 6.50 -10.88 -5.27
N ALA A 21 7.17 -11.51 -4.30
CA ALA A 21 6.91 -12.89 -3.91
C ALA A 21 5.60 -13.00 -3.14
N SER A 22 5.34 -12.01 -2.28
CA SER A 22 4.15 -11.92 -1.44
C SER A 22 3.04 -11.07 -2.07
N GLY A 23 3.35 -10.26 -3.10
CA GLY A 23 2.43 -9.25 -3.64
C GLY A 23 2.10 -8.14 -2.64
N GLN A 24 3.05 -7.81 -1.78
CA GLN A 24 2.88 -6.88 -0.67
C GLN A 24 3.71 -5.62 -0.88
N LEU A 25 3.13 -4.46 -0.58
CA LEU A 25 3.81 -3.17 -0.63
C LEU A 25 3.93 -2.60 0.78
N TYR A 26 5.14 -2.23 1.17
CA TYR A 26 5.47 -1.60 2.43
C TYR A 26 5.81 -0.14 2.19
N ILE A 27 5.08 0.77 2.83
CA ILE A 27 5.29 2.21 2.71
C ILE A 27 5.94 2.69 3.99
N HIS A 28 7.14 3.26 3.90
CA HIS A 28 7.85 3.84 5.03
C HIS A 28 7.66 5.35 5.04
N TYR A 29 6.99 5.83 6.07
CA TYR A 29 6.73 7.24 6.27
C TYR A 29 7.87 7.90 7.07
N ALA A 30 8.08 9.19 6.80
CA ALA A 30 9.05 10.03 7.53
C ALA A 30 8.72 10.16 9.04
N THR A 31 7.51 9.77 9.45
CA THR A 31 7.10 9.70 10.85
C THR A 31 7.62 8.45 11.58
N GLY A 32 8.30 7.53 10.89
CA GLY A 32 8.71 6.24 11.41
C GLY A 32 7.61 5.16 11.40
N ARG A 33 6.44 5.49 10.84
CA ARG A 33 5.37 4.51 10.60
C ARG A 33 5.65 3.71 9.33
N THR A 34 5.22 2.46 9.32
CA THR A 34 5.22 1.62 8.12
C THR A 34 3.85 1.01 7.94
N ASP A 35 3.23 1.24 6.78
CA ASP A 35 1.99 0.57 6.40
C ASP A 35 2.27 -0.51 5.38
N ALA A 36 1.61 -1.66 5.55
CA ALA A 36 1.70 -2.81 4.65
C ALA A 36 0.38 -2.98 3.90
N TYR A 37 0.45 -2.98 2.58
CA TYR A 37 -0.67 -3.16 1.68
C TYR A 37 -0.56 -4.52 1.01
N CYS A 38 -1.56 -5.36 1.27
CA CYS A 38 -1.75 -6.63 0.58
C CYS A 38 -2.64 -6.39 -0.65
N SER A 39 -2.38 -7.09 -1.75
CA SER A 39 -3.10 -6.96 -3.05
C SER A 39 -2.61 -5.83 -3.97
N VAL A 40 -1.35 -5.44 -3.87
CA VAL A 40 -0.75 -4.53 -4.85
C VAL A 40 -0.28 -5.33 -6.06
N SER A 41 -0.82 -5.00 -7.24
CA SER A 41 -0.43 -5.66 -8.48
C SER A 41 0.98 -5.25 -8.91
N PRO A 42 1.80 -6.17 -9.44
CA PRO A 42 3.15 -5.85 -9.93
C PRO A 42 3.11 -4.83 -11.07
N HIS A 43 2.10 -4.91 -11.95
CA HIS A 43 1.86 -3.91 -13.00
C HIS A 43 1.71 -2.49 -12.45
N TRP A 44 1.03 -2.32 -11.31
CA TRP A 44 0.88 -1.01 -10.69
C TRP A 44 2.23 -0.49 -10.16
N TYR A 45 3.04 -1.37 -9.58
CA TYR A 45 4.38 -1.02 -9.13
C TYR A 45 5.31 -0.63 -10.31
N GLU A 46 5.21 -1.31 -11.45
CA GLU A 46 5.92 -0.91 -12.66
C GLU A 46 5.47 0.48 -13.15
N GLN A 47 4.16 0.76 -13.14
CA GLN A 47 3.68 2.12 -13.47
C GLN A 47 4.23 3.17 -12.50
N LEU A 48 4.31 2.86 -11.21
CA LEU A 48 4.92 3.72 -10.21
C LEU A 48 6.42 3.98 -10.47
N LEU A 49 7.15 2.98 -10.97
CA LEU A 49 8.55 3.16 -11.37
C LEU A 49 8.70 4.13 -12.55
N HIS A 50 7.76 4.12 -13.49
CA HIS A 50 7.76 4.99 -14.67
C HIS A 50 7.07 6.35 -14.44
N SER A 51 6.32 6.49 -13.35
CA SER A 51 5.61 7.72 -13.01
C SER A 51 6.56 8.85 -12.59
N GLU A 52 6.31 10.04 -13.11
CA GLU A 52 7.01 11.26 -12.67
C GLU A 52 6.56 11.69 -11.27
N ASN A 53 5.35 11.30 -10.84
CA ASN A 53 4.73 11.81 -9.62
C ASN A 53 4.37 10.69 -8.62
N ARG A 54 5.39 9.89 -8.29
CA ARG A 54 5.30 8.69 -7.43
C ARG A 54 4.56 8.90 -6.11
N TYR A 55 4.66 10.09 -5.53
CA TYR A 55 3.95 10.43 -4.31
C TYR A 55 2.43 10.34 -4.49
N ASP A 56 1.90 10.90 -5.58
CA ASP A 56 0.46 10.94 -5.83
C ASP A 56 -0.11 9.53 -6.04
N ASP A 57 0.57 8.70 -6.83
CA ASP A 57 0.21 7.29 -7.04
C ASP A 57 0.11 6.53 -5.71
N VAL A 58 1.13 6.65 -4.84
CA VAL A 58 1.15 6.00 -3.53
C VAL A 58 0.02 6.52 -2.63
N VAL A 59 -0.27 7.82 -2.65
CA VAL A 59 -1.39 8.40 -1.91
C VAL A 59 -2.74 7.88 -2.43
N GLN A 60 -2.91 7.75 -3.75
CA GLN A 60 -4.12 7.18 -4.32
C GLN A 60 -4.32 5.71 -3.90
N LEU A 61 -3.25 4.92 -3.89
CA LEU A 61 -3.29 3.53 -3.41
C LEU A 61 -3.72 3.44 -1.95
N THR A 62 -3.13 4.27 -1.09
CA THR A 62 -3.47 4.30 0.35
C THR A 62 -4.90 4.78 0.59
N ALA A 63 -5.39 5.76 -0.17
CA ALA A 63 -6.78 6.22 -0.13
C ALA A 63 -7.77 5.14 -0.57
N ARG A 64 -7.45 4.40 -1.63
CA ARG A 64 -8.28 3.29 -2.14
C ARG A 64 -8.34 2.14 -1.14
N SER A 65 -7.20 1.72 -0.61
CA SER A 65 -7.11 0.62 0.36
C SER A 65 -7.86 0.93 1.67
N ARG A 66 -7.85 2.20 2.09
CA ARG A 66 -8.63 2.66 3.25
C ARG A 66 -10.13 2.62 3.01
N SER A 67 -10.55 2.80 1.76
CA SER A 67 -11.96 2.73 1.37
C SER A 67 -12.47 1.28 1.31
N GLU A 68 -11.62 0.32 0.93
CA GLU A 68 -12.00 -1.10 0.87
C GLU A 68 -12.04 -1.81 2.25
N SER A 69 -11.37 -1.24 3.27
CA SER A 69 -11.40 -1.77 4.64
C SER A 69 -12.69 -1.48 5.42
N ASN A 70 -13.68 -0.80 4.82
CA ASN A 70 -14.94 -0.47 5.49
C ASN A 70 -16.03 -1.56 5.36
N ASP A 71 -15.79 -2.65 4.62
CA ASP A 71 -16.82 -3.68 4.36
C ASP A 71 -16.72 -4.96 5.21
N GLN A 72 -15.80 -5.04 6.18
CA GLN A 72 -15.70 -6.20 7.09
C GLN A 72 -15.84 -5.83 8.56
N ARG A 73 -17.01 -5.30 8.94
CA ARG A 73 -17.47 -5.35 10.33
C ARG A 73 -19.00 -5.32 10.46
N ALA A 74 -19.67 -6.27 9.83
CA ALA A 74 -21.08 -6.59 10.12
C ALA A 74 -21.36 -8.09 10.05
N VAL A 75 -20.58 -8.90 10.79
CA VAL A 75 -21.04 -10.24 11.17
C VAL A 75 -21.54 -10.15 12.62
N SER A 76 -22.74 -9.58 12.80
CA SER A 76 -23.54 -9.86 14.00
C SER A 76 -24.28 -11.16 13.76
N VAL A 77 -23.61 -12.28 14.01
CA VAL A 77 -24.31 -13.53 14.31
C VAL A 77 -24.71 -13.45 15.77
N ASP A 78 -26.00 -13.22 16.03
CA ASP A 78 -26.64 -13.86 17.17
C ASP A 78 -28.04 -14.34 16.76
N ARG A 79 -28.06 -15.60 16.33
CA ARG A 79 -29.24 -16.44 16.43
C ARG A 79 -29.23 -17.06 17.82
N ARG A 80 -30.16 -16.67 18.69
CA ARG A 80 -30.60 -17.48 19.82
C ARG A 80 -32.06 -17.11 20.12
N SER A 81 -33.00 -17.85 19.55
CA SER A 81 -33.66 -19.08 20.07
C SER A 81 -34.64 -18.78 21.20
#